data_AF-A0A1G3Y0Z5-F1
#
_entry.id   AF-A0A1G3Y0Z5-F1
#
_cell.length_a   1.000
_cell.length_b   1.000
_cell.length_c   1.000
_cell.angle_alpha   90.00
_cell.angle_beta   90.00
_cell.angle_gamma   90.00
#
_symmetry.space_group_name_H-M   'P 1'
#
loop_
_entity.id
_entity.type
_entity.pdbx_description
1 polymer ?
#
loop_
_entity_poly.entity_id
_entity_poly.type
_entity_poly.pdbx_seq_one_letter_code
_entity_poly.pdbx_strand_id
1 'polypeptide(L)'
;MNVGDILRWVESELSQKRNDTVHDFLVYLAGQMIEMNKTKNEEIKDFLKWLKREIGAEIEDLSNKTAIKEYHDHAFDHLLDVLKKNRNKISVDPSNRKTQELLEKHFTKSMSVLEPLKIKISTTDNLIDQIVYRLYDLTEEEIRIVK
;
A
#
# COMPACT_ATOMS: atom_id res chain seq x y z
N MET A 1 12.43 -16.67 9.99
CA MET A 1 12.82 -15.57 10.90
C MET A 1 11.66 -14.63 11.02
N ASN A 2 11.14 -14.46 12.22
CA ASN A 2 10.16 -13.41 12.53
C ASN A 2 10.89 -12.06 12.76
N VAL A 3 10.15 -10.96 12.90
CA VAL A 3 10.72 -9.62 13.16
C VAL A 3 11.62 -9.62 14.40
N GLY A 4 11.24 -10.33 15.47
CA GLY A 4 12.03 -10.41 16.70
C GLY A 4 13.38 -11.10 16.51
N ASP A 5 13.45 -12.14 15.68
CA ASP A 5 14.71 -12.81 15.36
C ASP A 5 15.68 -11.87 14.61
N ILE A 6 15.14 -11.05 13.70
CA ILE A 6 15.93 -10.07 12.94
C ILE A 6 16.50 -9.02 13.89
N LEU A 7 15.70 -8.49 14.81
CA LEU A 7 16.15 -7.47 15.76
C LEU A 7 17.24 -7.99 16.70
N ARG A 8 17.11 -9.24 17.18
CA ARG A 8 18.17 -9.88 17.99
C ARG A 8 19.47 -10.05 17.20
N TRP A 9 19.38 -10.39 15.92
CA TRP A 9 20.55 -10.44 15.05
C TRP A 9 21.18 -9.06 14.89
N VAL A 10 20.39 -8.02 14.63
CA VAL A 10 20.88 -6.64 14.54
C VAL A 10 21.58 -6.21 15.83
N GLU A 11 21.00 -6.46 17.00
CA GLU A 11 21.62 -6.17 18.30
C GLU A 11 22.95 -6.90 18.48
N SER A 12 23.03 -8.17 18.06
CA SER A 12 24.27 -8.94 18.08
C SER A 12 25.35 -8.32 17.17
N GLU A 13 25.02 -7.93 15.94
CA GLU A 13 25.99 -7.30 15.03
C GLU A 13 26.46 -5.92 15.55
N LEU A 14 25.54 -5.11 16.10
CA LEU A 14 25.87 -3.82 16.71
C LEU A 14 26.81 -4.00 17.92
N SER A 15 26.58 -5.00 18.77
CA SER A 15 27.47 -5.31 19.90
C SER A 15 28.89 -5.70 19.46
N GLN A 16 29.01 -6.27 18.25
CA GLN A 16 30.28 -6.63 17.61
C GLN A 16 30.89 -5.48 16.79
N LYS A 17 30.31 -4.27 16.85
CA LYS A 17 30.71 -3.08 16.08
C LYS A 17 30.65 -3.26 14.55
N ARG A 18 29.81 -4.19 14.07
CA ARG A 18 29.59 -4.45 12.64
C ARG A 18 28.45 -3.59 12.09
N ASN A 19 28.60 -2.27 12.26
CA ASN A 19 27.61 -1.30 11.83
C ASN A 19 27.44 -1.30 10.31
N ASP A 20 28.51 -1.62 9.57
CA ASP A 20 28.51 -1.81 8.11
C ASP A 20 27.49 -2.87 7.67
N THR A 21 27.45 -4.01 8.37
CA THR A 21 26.51 -5.10 8.07
C THR A 21 25.05 -4.67 8.29
N VAL A 22 24.80 -3.87 9.33
CA VAL A 22 23.47 -3.32 9.62
C VAL A 22 23.08 -2.27 8.58
N HIS A 23 24.02 -1.42 8.15
CA HIS A 23 23.81 -0.45 7.08
C HIS A 23 23.49 -1.13 5.75
N ASP A 24 24.24 -2.17 5.37
CA ASP A 24 23.98 -2.94 4.16
C ASP A 24 22.58 -3.59 4.21
N PHE A 25 22.17 -4.07 5.38
CA PHE A 25 20.83 -4.59 5.57
C PHE A 25 19.75 -3.51 5.43
N LEU A 26 19.97 -2.31 5.98
CA LEU A 26 19.07 -1.16 5.77
C LEU A 26 18.96 -0.77 4.30
N VAL A 27 20.08 -0.76 3.57
CA VAL A 27 20.09 -0.50 2.11
C VAL A 27 19.27 -1.56 1.37
N TYR A 28 19.43 -2.84 1.75
CA TYR A 28 18.61 -3.93 1.20
C TYR A 28 17.12 -3.73 1.47
N LEU A 29 16.73 -3.41 2.71
CA LEU A 29 15.33 -3.17 3.08
C LEU A 29 14.73 -1.96 2.34
N ALA A 30 15.50 -0.88 2.17
CA ALA A 30 15.10 0.27 1.37
C ALA A 30 14.87 -0.12 -0.10
N GLY A 31 15.73 -0.96 -0.67
CA GLY A 31 15.54 -1.53 -2.00
C GLY A 31 14.23 -2.35 -2.11
N GLN A 32 13.94 -3.19 -1.11
CA GLN A 32 12.67 -3.94 -1.06
C GLN A 32 11.46 -3.00 -0.96
N MET A 33 11.54 -1.91 -0.19
CA MET A 33 10.48 -0.90 -0.10
C MET A 33 10.21 -0.22 -1.44
N ILE A 34 11.24 0.07 -2.23
CA ILE A 34 11.08 0.64 -3.58
C ILE A 34 10.32 -0.33 -4.48
N GLU A 35 10.74 -1.60 -4.54
CA GLU A 35 10.09 -2.61 -5.38
C GLU A 35 8.64 -2.86 -4.96
N MET A 36 8.36 -3.03 -3.66
CA MET A 36 6.99 -3.24 -3.18
C MET A 36 6.09 -2.03 -3.48
N ASN A 37 6.58 -0.80 -3.31
CA ASN A 37 5.80 0.39 -3.66
C ASN A 37 5.59 0.52 -5.16
N LYS A 38 6.56 0.11 -5.99
CA LYS A 38 6.40 0.04 -7.44
C LYS A 38 5.28 -0.94 -7.81
N THR A 39 5.31 -2.16 -7.29
CA THR A 39 4.26 -3.17 -7.53
C THR A 39 2.89 -2.67 -7.06
N LYS A 40 2.80 -2.05 -5.87
CA LYS A 40 1.56 -1.45 -5.36
C LYS A 40 1.00 -0.40 -6.34
N ASN A 41 1.87 0.51 -6.80
CA ASN A 41 1.48 1.59 -7.71
C ASN A 41 1.11 1.07 -9.11
N GLU A 42 1.75 -0.01 -9.58
CA GLU A 42 1.41 -0.67 -10.84
C GLU A 42 0.01 -1.29 -10.79
N GLU A 43 -0.30 -2.04 -9.73
CA GLU A 43 -1.63 -2.65 -9.54
C GLU A 43 -2.74 -1.59 -9.47
N ILE A 44 -2.53 -0.50 -8.74
CA ILE A 44 -3.48 0.63 -8.68
C ILE A 44 -3.68 1.22 -10.08
N LYS A 45 -2.60 1.46 -10.85
CA LYS A 45 -2.70 2.00 -12.21
C LYS A 45 -3.46 1.05 -13.13
N ASP A 46 -3.22 -0.25 -13.03
CA ASP A 46 -3.87 -1.26 -13.86
C ASP A 46 -5.36 -1.36 -13.56
N PHE A 47 -5.75 -1.33 -12.28
CA PHE A 47 -7.15 -1.26 -11.88
C PHE A 47 -7.84 0.01 -12.42
N LEU A 48 -7.25 1.19 -12.21
CA LEU A 48 -7.84 2.45 -12.67
C LEU A 48 -7.95 2.52 -14.20
N LYS A 49 -6.97 1.98 -14.92
CA LYS A 49 -6.99 1.87 -16.37
C LYS A 49 -8.10 0.94 -16.85
N TRP A 50 -8.29 -0.19 -16.17
CA TRP A 50 -9.41 -1.08 -16.44
C TRP A 50 -10.74 -0.39 -16.14
N LEU A 51 -10.88 0.26 -14.97
CA LEU A 51 -12.10 0.94 -14.56
C LEU A 51 -12.50 2.02 -15.56
N LYS A 52 -11.55 2.86 -16.01
CA LYS A 52 -11.75 3.86 -17.06
C LYS A 52 -12.34 3.26 -18.34
N ARG A 53 -11.86 2.10 -18.77
CA ARG A 53 -12.36 1.40 -19.96
C ARG A 53 -13.78 0.87 -19.74
N GLU A 54 -14.02 0.31 -18.55
CA GLU A 54 -15.31 -0.26 -18.19
C GLU A 54 -16.39 0.83 -18.10
N ILE A 55 -16.11 1.94 -17.41
CA ILE A 55 -17.08 3.04 -17.25
C ILE A 55 -17.16 3.97 -18.46
N GLY A 56 -16.23 3.86 -19.41
CA GLY A 56 -16.19 4.69 -20.62
C GLY A 56 -15.97 6.19 -20.36
N ALA A 57 -15.38 6.56 -19.24
CA ALA A 57 -15.17 7.95 -18.83
C ALA A 57 -13.79 8.15 -18.21
N GLU A 58 -13.23 9.36 -18.39
CA GLU A 58 -12.00 9.75 -17.71
C GLU A 58 -12.23 9.95 -16.22
N ILE A 59 -11.36 9.37 -15.38
CA ILE A 59 -11.46 9.53 -13.91
C ILE A 59 -11.33 11.01 -13.50
N GLU A 60 -10.59 11.82 -14.27
CA GLU A 60 -10.43 13.25 -14.01
C GLU A 60 -11.71 14.07 -14.12
N ASP A 61 -12.68 13.60 -14.91
CA ASP A 61 -13.94 14.29 -15.17
C ASP A 61 -15.05 13.90 -14.16
N LEU A 62 -14.76 12.92 -13.31
CA LEU A 62 -15.70 12.40 -12.32
C LEU A 62 -15.66 13.21 -11.02
N SER A 63 -16.82 13.36 -10.41
CA SER A 63 -16.95 13.87 -9.05
C SER A 63 -16.33 12.88 -8.07
N ASN A 64 -15.65 13.37 -7.03
CA ASN A 64 -14.91 12.55 -6.05
C ASN A 64 -13.81 11.67 -6.66
N LYS A 65 -13.13 12.15 -7.71
CA LYS A 65 -12.01 11.44 -8.36
C LYS A 65 -10.91 10.96 -7.42
N THR A 66 -10.65 11.67 -6.32
CA THR A 66 -9.68 11.24 -5.29
C THR A 66 -10.11 9.92 -4.65
N ALA A 67 -11.38 9.79 -4.26
CA ALA A 67 -11.92 8.54 -3.70
C ALA A 67 -11.88 7.37 -4.70
N ILE A 68 -11.97 7.66 -6.00
CA ILE A 68 -11.79 6.64 -7.05
C ILE A 68 -10.32 6.22 -7.15
N LYS A 69 -9.38 7.17 -7.11
CA LYS A 69 -7.93 6.88 -7.14
C LYS A 69 -7.47 6.14 -5.88
N GLU A 70 -8.07 6.47 -4.74
CA GLU A 70 -7.83 5.88 -3.42
C GLU A 70 -8.83 4.75 -3.13
N TYR A 71 -9.38 4.08 -4.15
CA TYR A 71 -10.33 2.98 -3.97
C TYR A 71 -9.82 1.89 -3.01
N HIS A 72 -8.51 1.68 -3.02
CA HIS A 72 -7.81 0.69 -2.23
C HIS A 72 -7.77 1.01 -0.73
N ASP A 73 -8.12 2.23 -0.33
CA ASP A 73 -8.23 2.67 1.07
C ASP A 73 -9.68 2.65 1.58
N HIS A 74 -10.62 2.19 0.74
CA HIS A 74 -12.04 2.19 1.03
C HIS A 74 -12.68 0.83 0.73
N ALA A 75 -13.87 0.60 1.29
CA ALA A 75 -14.67 -0.58 0.96
C ALA A 75 -15.26 -0.46 -0.46
N PHE A 76 -15.60 -1.59 -1.06
CA PHE A 76 -16.24 -1.65 -2.38
C PHE A 76 -17.50 -0.77 -2.47
N ASP A 77 -18.34 -0.76 -1.42
CA ASP A 77 -19.54 0.06 -1.34
C ASP A 77 -19.26 1.55 -1.55
N HIS A 78 -18.12 2.05 -1.03
CA HIS A 78 -17.72 3.44 -1.21
C HIS A 78 -17.41 3.75 -2.67
N LEU A 79 -16.64 2.88 -3.34
CA LEU A 79 -16.36 3.00 -4.77
C LEU A 79 -17.67 2.98 -5.57
N LEU A 80 -18.57 2.06 -5.23
CA LEU A 80 -19.85 1.92 -5.91
C LEU A 80 -20.73 3.16 -5.76
N ASP A 81 -20.80 3.74 -4.56
CA ASP A 81 -21.55 4.96 -4.30
C ASP A 81 -20.98 6.17 -5.05
N VAL A 82 -19.66 6.28 -5.16
CA VAL A 82 -19.01 7.30 -5.97
C VAL A 82 -19.35 7.12 -7.46
N LEU A 83 -19.34 5.89 -7.97
CA LEU A 83 -19.74 5.61 -9.36
C LEU A 83 -21.22 5.93 -9.60
N LYS A 84 -22.12 5.58 -8.68
CA LYS A 84 -23.56 5.92 -8.76
C LYS A 84 -23.80 7.43 -8.83
N LYS A 85 -23.06 8.23 -8.07
CA LYS A 85 -23.12 9.71 -8.15
C LYS A 85 -22.71 10.25 -9.52
N ASN A 86 -21.90 9.49 -10.25
CA ASN A 86 -21.41 9.83 -11.58
C ASN A 86 -22.17 9.14 -12.72
N ARG A 87 -23.32 8.49 -12.46
CA ARG A 87 -24.08 7.70 -13.45
C ARG A 87 -24.38 8.42 -14.77
N ASN A 88 -24.53 9.74 -14.75
CA ASN A 88 -24.83 10.53 -15.96
C ASN A 88 -23.58 10.79 -16.83
N LYS A 89 -22.38 10.53 -16.30
CA LYS A 89 -21.09 10.77 -16.97
C LYS A 89 -20.41 9.48 -17.44
N ILE A 90 -20.98 8.32 -17.09
CA ILE A 90 -20.41 7.01 -17.38
C ILE A 90 -21.34 6.22 -18.30
N SER A 91 -20.76 5.33 -19.08
CA SER A 91 -21.47 4.54 -20.10
C SER A 91 -22.15 3.29 -19.54
N VAL A 92 -21.87 2.92 -18.28
CA VAL A 92 -22.43 1.76 -17.59
C VAL A 92 -23.35 2.20 -16.46
N ASP A 93 -24.39 1.43 -16.16
CA ASP A 93 -25.24 1.66 -14.99
C ASP A 93 -24.66 0.94 -13.77
N PRO A 94 -24.11 1.65 -12.76
CA PRO A 94 -23.57 1.03 -11.55
C PRO A 94 -24.65 0.43 -10.65
N SER A 95 -25.94 0.69 -10.93
CA SER A 95 -27.06 0.07 -10.20
C SER A 95 -27.42 -1.29 -10.81
N ASN A 96 -26.93 -1.60 -12.00
CA ASN A 96 -27.16 -2.88 -12.65
C ASN A 96 -26.37 -3.99 -11.96
N ARG A 97 -27.06 -5.10 -11.66
CA ARG A 97 -26.47 -6.26 -10.99
C ARG A 97 -25.23 -6.82 -11.72
N LYS A 98 -25.28 -6.96 -13.05
CA LYS A 98 -24.14 -7.50 -13.82
C LYS A 98 -22.92 -6.59 -13.73
N THR A 99 -23.14 -5.28 -13.77
CA THR A 99 -22.09 -4.28 -13.62
C THR A 99 -21.51 -4.31 -12.21
N GLN A 100 -22.36 -4.41 -11.17
CA GLN A 100 -21.88 -4.54 -9.78
C GLN A 100 -21.04 -5.79 -9.57
N GLU A 101 -21.52 -6.96 -10.02
CA GLU A 101 -20.79 -8.23 -9.90
C GLU A 101 -19.42 -8.15 -10.62
N LEU A 102 -19.35 -7.50 -11.78
CA LEU A 102 -18.10 -7.29 -12.51
C LEU A 102 -17.15 -6.33 -11.76
N LEU A 103 -17.66 -5.20 -11.29
CA LEU A 103 -16.91 -4.21 -10.50
C LEU A 103 -16.35 -4.84 -9.23
N GLU A 104 -17.17 -5.58 -8.48
CA GLU A 104 -16.79 -6.24 -7.25
C GLU A 104 -15.71 -7.31 -7.50
N LYS A 105 -15.86 -8.11 -8.56
CA LYS A 105 -14.88 -9.13 -8.94
C LYS A 105 -13.50 -8.51 -9.19
N HIS A 106 -13.44 -7.44 -9.98
CA HIS A 106 -12.17 -6.78 -10.30
C HIS A 106 -11.60 -6.02 -9.10
N PHE A 107 -12.45 -5.37 -8.31
CA PHE A 107 -12.06 -4.72 -7.05
C PHE A 107 -11.43 -5.74 -6.10
N THR A 108 -12.11 -6.86 -5.86
CA THR A 108 -11.65 -7.92 -4.96
C THR A 108 -10.34 -8.54 -5.45
N LYS A 109 -10.22 -8.74 -6.76
CA LYS A 109 -8.97 -9.21 -7.36
C LYS A 109 -7.81 -8.24 -7.13
N SER A 110 -8.05 -6.93 -7.24
CA SER A 110 -7.02 -5.93 -7.01
C SER A 110 -6.65 -5.87 -5.52
N MET A 111 -7.65 -5.89 -4.64
CA MET A 111 -7.45 -5.89 -3.19
C MET A 111 -6.69 -7.13 -2.70
N SER A 112 -6.89 -8.30 -3.31
CA SER A 112 -6.14 -9.50 -2.92
C SER A 112 -4.64 -9.41 -3.22
N VAL A 113 -4.23 -8.50 -4.12
CA VAL A 113 -2.83 -8.15 -4.39
C VAL A 113 -2.37 -7.03 -3.45
N LEU A 114 -3.18 -5.98 -3.28
CA LEU A 114 -2.81 -4.78 -2.53
C LEU A 114 -2.74 -5.00 -1.03
N GLU A 115 -3.68 -5.74 -0.43
CA GLU A 115 -3.72 -6.00 1.01
C GLU A 115 -2.42 -6.63 1.55
N PRO A 116 -1.95 -7.78 1.02
CA PRO A 116 -0.70 -8.36 1.50
C PRO A 116 0.52 -7.45 1.22
N LEU A 117 0.51 -6.67 0.14
CA LEU A 117 1.58 -5.70 -0.14
C LEU A 117 1.60 -4.57 0.87
N LYS A 118 0.45 -4.00 1.23
CA LYS A 118 0.34 -2.95 2.26
C LYS A 118 0.86 -3.44 3.61
N ILE A 119 0.48 -4.65 4.01
CA ILE A 119 0.95 -5.27 5.25
C ILE A 119 2.48 -5.42 5.22
N LYS A 120 3.05 -5.94 4.13
CA LYS A 120 4.50 -6.09 3.98
C LYS A 120 5.23 -4.75 4.02
N ILE A 121 4.72 -3.74 3.31
CA ILE A 121 5.30 -2.38 3.31
C ILE A 121 5.32 -1.82 4.72
N SER A 122 4.17 -1.86 5.43
CA SER A 122 4.07 -1.35 6.80
C SER A 122 4.95 -2.14 7.79
N THR A 123 5.06 -3.46 7.61
CA THR A 123 5.92 -4.30 8.46
C THR A 123 7.41 -3.98 8.23
N THR A 124 7.82 -3.80 6.98
CA THR A 124 9.20 -3.44 6.62
C THR A 124 9.54 -2.03 7.08
N ASP A 125 8.63 -1.07 6.92
CA ASP A 125 8.77 0.30 7.41
C ASP A 125 9.01 0.32 8.93
N ASN A 126 8.17 -0.39 9.68
CA ASN A 126 8.34 -0.50 11.12
C ASN A 126 9.63 -1.24 11.52
N LEU A 127 10.06 -2.24 10.73
CA LEU A 127 11.34 -2.91 10.96
C LEU A 127 12.52 -1.96 10.73
N ILE A 128 12.49 -1.15 9.67
CA ILE A 128 13.51 -0.14 9.38
C ILE A 128 13.61 0.84 10.54
N ASP A 129 12.49 1.39 11.01
CA ASP A 129 12.46 2.30 12.16
C ASP A 129 13.12 1.67 13.38
N GLN A 130 12.75 0.43 13.72
CA GLN A 130 13.31 -0.28 14.87
C GLN A 130 14.81 -0.54 14.76
N ILE A 131 15.34 -0.74 13.55
CA ILE A 131 16.77 -0.89 13.30
C ILE A 131 17.48 0.45 13.42
N VAL A 132 16.91 1.51 12.83
CA VAL A 132 17.44 2.89 12.90
C VAL A 132 17.51 3.36 14.36
N TYR A 133 16.47 3.11 15.15
CA TYR A 133 16.47 3.45 16.58
C TYR A 133 17.61 2.79 17.35
N ARG A 134 17.89 1.52 17.08
CA ARG A 134 19.02 0.79 17.71
C ARG A 134 20.37 1.27 17.21
N LEU A 135 20.47 1.61 15.92
CA LEU A 135 21.70 2.10 15.32
C LEU A 135 22.15 3.44 15.93
N TYR A 136 21.19 4.30 16.29
CA TYR A 136 21.45 5.60 16.91
C TYR A 136 21.27 5.62 18.44
N ASP A 137 21.05 4.45 19.06
CA ASP A 137 20.83 4.28 20.50
C ASP A 137 19.72 5.21 21.05
N LEU A 138 18.67 5.41 20.25
CA LEU A 138 17.54 6.27 20.59
C LEU A 138 16.73 5.65 21.74
N THR A 139 16.50 6.45 22.77
CA THR A 139 15.69 6.08 23.94
C THR A 139 14.20 6.03 23.61
N GLU A 140 13.40 5.35 24.43
CA GLU A 140 11.94 5.35 24.26
C GLU A 140 11.34 6.76 24.26
N GLU A 141 11.94 7.70 24.99
CA GLU A 141 11.51 9.09 25.02
C GLU A 141 11.74 9.79 23.67
N GLU A 142 12.88 9.54 23.03
CA GLU A 142 13.19 10.10 21.71
C GLU A 142 12.35 9.44 20.60
N ILE A 143 12.11 8.13 20.69
CA ILE A 143 11.23 7.40 19.77
C ILE A 143 9.80 7.97 19.80
N ARG A 144 9.30 8.35 20.98
CA ARG A 144 7.96 8.96 21.14
C ARG A 144 7.84 10.35 20.54
N ILE A 145 8.94 11.06 20.31
CA ILE A 145 8.94 12.39 19.69
C ILE A 145 8.91 12.28 18.15
N VAL A 146 9.47 11.21 17.60
CA VAL A 146 9.53 10.96 16.14
C VAL A 146 8.23 10.32 15.62
N LYS A 147 7.52 9.57 16.46
CA LYS A 147 6.26 8.87 16.14
C LYS A 147 5.03 9.77 16.22
#